data_AF-A0A965MF23-F1
#
_entry.id   AF-A0A965MF23-F1
#
_cell.length_a   1.000
_cell.length_b   1.000
_cell.length_c   1.000
_cell.angle_alpha   90.00
_cell.angle_beta   90.00
_cell.angle_gamma   90.00
#
_symmetry.space_group_name_H-M   'P 1'
#
loop_
_entity.id
_entity.type
_entity.pdbx_description
1 polymer ?
#
loop_
_entity_poly.entity_id
_entity_poly.type
_entity_poly.pdbx_seq_one_letter_code
_entity_poly.pdbx_strand_id
1 'polypeptide(L)'
;MKKSRKSKAFYQLFDKNQKPVNIDLNNYKVICTATGQRKQFYHKYLHKLIVDKYHSNIDVFRNTYVSRAGAPSKQERRKSQIENRINKLRAQLEQLVAEKQSLELVTK
;
A
#
# COMPACT_ATOMS: atom_id res chain seq x y z
N MET A 1 31.55 6.90 27.49
CA MET A 1 31.61 7.38 26.08
C MET A 1 30.26 7.99 25.68
N LYS A 2 30.19 9.28 25.34
CA LYS A 2 28.99 9.89 24.74
C LYS A 2 28.79 9.25 23.36
N LYS A 3 27.69 8.52 23.14
CA LYS A 3 27.31 8.06 21.79
C LYS A 3 27.17 9.29 20.90
N SER A 4 28.00 9.41 19.87
CA SER A 4 27.87 10.45 18.84
C SER A 4 26.42 10.49 18.36
N ARG A 5 25.77 11.66 18.44
CA ARG A 5 24.41 11.84 17.92
C ARG A 5 24.48 11.59 16.42
N LYS A 6 23.72 10.62 15.92
CA LYS A 6 23.60 10.37 14.48
C LYS A 6 23.20 11.69 13.80
N SER A 7 23.88 12.04 12.72
CA SER A 7 23.55 13.21 11.91
C SER A 7 22.10 13.11 11.42
N LYS A 8 21.39 14.24 11.35
CA LYS A 8 20.04 14.27 10.78
C LYS A 8 20.15 14.25 9.25
N ALA A 9 19.23 13.57 8.57
CA ALA A 9 19.13 13.63 7.11
C ALA A 9 17.69 13.97 6.72
N PHE A 10 17.45 15.25 6.45
CA PHE A 10 16.13 15.75 6.08
C PHE A 10 15.84 15.56 4.60
N TYR A 11 14.64 15.11 4.30
CA TYR A 11 14.11 14.98 2.94
C TYR A 11 12.75 15.66 2.87
N GLN A 12 12.50 16.35 1.77
CA GLN A 12 11.19 16.93 1.47
C GLN A 12 10.28 15.87 0.85
N LEU A 13 9.14 15.63 1.48
CA LEU A 13 8.10 14.69 1.06
C LEU A 13 6.74 15.40 1.13
N PHE A 14 5.66 14.72 0.77
CA PHE A 14 4.31 15.26 0.86
C PHE A 14 3.50 14.59 1.97
N ASP A 15 2.67 15.38 2.67
CA ASP A 15 1.65 14.86 3.59
C ASP A 15 0.40 14.37 2.83
N LYS A 16 -0.61 13.88 3.56
CA LYS A 16 -1.90 13.45 2.99
C LYS A 16 -2.64 14.54 2.18
N ASN A 17 -2.33 15.81 2.39
CA ASN A 17 -2.94 16.96 1.72
C ASN A 17 -2.06 17.51 0.59
N GLN A 18 -1.02 16.77 0.16
CA GLN A 18 0.00 17.23 -0.79
C GLN A 18 0.81 18.46 -0.35
N LYS A 19 0.87 18.75 0.95
CA LYS A 19 1.70 19.82 1.46
C LYS A 19 3.13 19.31 1.66
N PRO A 20 4.16 20.08 1.28
CA PRO A 20 5.54 19.69 1.50
C PRO A 20 5.87 19.66 2.98
N VAL A 21 6.52 18.58 3.42
CA VAL A 21 6.98 18.35 4.79
C VAL A 21 8.44 17.87 4.78
N ASN A 22 9.25 18.40 5.69
CA ASN A 22 10.64 17.97 5.87
C ASN A 22 10.74 16.91 6.97
N ILE A 23 11.19 15.71 6.62
CA ILE A 23 11.27 14.57 7.55
C ILE A 23 12.72 14.10 7.66
N ASP A 24 13.21 13.93 8.90
CA ASP A 24 14.50 13.28 9.15
C ASP A 24 14.38 11.77 8.96
N LEU A 25 14.78 11.27 7.79
CA LEU A 25 14.71 9.86 7.46
C LEU A 25 15.83 9.02 8.09
N ASN A 26 16.90 9.63 8.63
CA ASN A 26 18.00 8.87 9.24
C ASN A 26 17.63 8.26 10.59
N ASN A 27 16.79 8.96 11.34
CA ASN A 27 16.28 8.52 12.63
C ASN A 27 14.83 8.03 12.56
N TYR A 28 14.27 7.94 11.35
CA TYR A 28 12.89 7.53 11.15
C TYR A 28 12.69 6.02 11.37
N LYS A 29 11.64 5.70 12.12
CA LYS A 29 11.18 4.32 12.34
C LYS A 29 9.74 4.23 11.86
N VAL A 30 9.48 3.36 10.89
CA VAL A 30 8.12 3.05 10.45
C VAL A 30 7.56 1.89 11.26
N ILE A 31 6.24 1.88 11.45
CA ILE A 31 5.53 0.74 12.05
C ILE A 31 4.93 -0.06 10.90
N CYS A 32 5.15 -1.37 10.90
CA CYS A 32 4.47 -2.27 9.98
C CYS A 32 2.98 -2.30 10.33
N THR A 33 2.11 -2.00 9.39
CA THR A 33 0.66 -1.97 9.63
C THR A 33 0.07 -3.34 9.90
N ALA A 34 0.64 -4.40 9.29
CA ALA A 34 0.21 -5.78 9.53
C ALA A 34 0.71 -6.38 10.86
N THR A 35 1.96 -6.09 11.28
CA THR A 35 2.57 -6.76 12.45
C THR A 35 2.76 -5.86 13.67
N GLY A 36 2.57 -4.54 13.55
CA GLY A 36 2.86 -3.56 14.59
C GLY A 36 4.36 -3.37 14.90
N GLN A 37 5.25 -4.15 14.27
CA GLN A 37 6.67 -4.09 14.53
C GLN A 37 7.32 -2.85 13.92
N ARG A 38 8.25 -2.24 14.66
CA ARG A 38 9.03 -1.09 14.20
C ARG A 38 10.17 -1.55 13.30
N LYS A 39 10.38 -0.83 12.20
CA LYS A 39 11.53 -1.01 11.30
C LYS A 39 12.25 0.30 11.04
N GLN A 40 13.57 0.24 11.11
CA GLN A 40 14.45 1.32 10.68
C GLN A 40 15.08 0.93 9.33
N PHE A 41 15.26 1.93 8.48
CA PHE A 41 15.90 1.79 7.17
C PHE A 41 17.09 2.74 7.09
N TYR A 42 17.98 2.47 6.14
CA TYR A 42 18.94 3.49 5.71
C TYR A 42 18.20 4.61 4.97
N HIS A 43 18.44 5.87 5.33
CA HIS A 43 17.64 7.01 4.89
C HIS A 43 17.54 7.17 3.37
N LYS A 44 18.63 6.93 2.62
CA LYS A 44 18.61 7.00 1.15
C LYS A 44 17.68 5.95 0.54
N TYR A 45 17.74 4.73 1.07
CA TYR A 45 16.86 3.65 0.64
C TYR A 45 15.40 3.96 0.98
N LEU A 46 15.15 4.46 2.20
CA LEU A 46 13.82 4.84 2.63
C LEU A 46 13.22 5.96 1.76
N HIS A 47 14.01 6.99 1.46
CA HIS A 47 13.61 8.07 0.58
C HIS A 47 13.20 7.54 -0.80
N LYS A 48 14.07 6.75 -1.44
CA LYS A 48 13.79 6.15 -2.74
C LYS A 48 12.53 5.28 -2.72
N LEU A 49 12.36 4.47 -1.68
CA LEU A 49 11.15 3.65 -1.50
C LEU A 49 9.88 4.51 -1.44
N ILE A 50 9.89 5.61 -0.69
CA ILE A 50 8.74 6.51 -0.55
C ILE A 50 8.44 7.21 -1.86
N VAL A 51 9.45 7.69 -2.58
CA VAL A 51 9.29 8.32 -3.90
C VAL A 51 8.70 7.34 -4.90
N ASP A 52 9.32 6.18 -5.07
CA ASP A 52 8.99 5.25 -6.16
C ASP A 52 7.65 4.53 -5.93
N LYS A 53 7.41 4.07 -4.69
CA LYS A 53 6.26 3.19 -4.38
C LYS A 53 5.07 3.93 -3.76
N TYR A 54 5.34 5.06 -3.10
CA TYR A 54 4.34 5.81 -2.36
C TYR A 54 4.16 7.24 -2.90
N HIS A 55 4.64 7.50 -4.12
CA HIS A 55 4.49 8.77 -4.84
C HIS A 55 4.92 9.99 -4.02
N SER A 56 6.05 9.86 -3.34
CA SER A 56 6.61 10.90 -2.45
C SER A 56 5.72 11.26 -1.25
N ASN A 57 4.66 10.49 -0.97
CA ASN A 57 3.74 10.76 0.12
C ASN A 57 4.10 9.96 1.39
N ILE A 58 4.50 10.68 2.45
CA ILE A 58 4.94 10.05 3.71
C ILE A 58 3.78 9.42 4.48
N ASP A 59 2.57 9.98 4.39
CA ASP A 59 1.42 9.47 5.12
C ASP A 59 0.86 8.21 4.47
N VAL A 60 0.85 8.14 3.14
CA VAL A 60 0.53 6.89 2.43
C VAL A 60 1.52 5.80 2.84
N PHE A 61 2.82 6.11 2.88
CA PHE A 61 3.83 5.18 3.38
C PHE A 61 3.55 4.73 4.82
N ARG A 62 3.29 5.65 5.75
CA ARG A 62 2.96 5.33 7.16
C ARG A 62 1.76 4.40 7.29
N ASN A 63 0.72 4.67 6.51
CA ASN A 63 -0.58 4.01 6.63
C ASN A 63 -0.65 2.67 5.88
N THR A 64 0.29 2.39 4.98
CA THR A 64 0.23 1.20 4.12
C THR A 64 1.51 0.36 4.13
N TYR A 65 2.54 0.78 4.87
CA TYR A 65 3.78 0.03 4.93
C TYR A 65 3.60 -1.34 5.60
N VAL A 66 3.84 -2.39 4.80
CA VAL A 66 3.89 -3.78 5.26
C VAL A 66 5.31 -4.31 5.10
N SER A 67 5.88 -4.78 6.19
CA SER A 67 7.18 -5.45 6.21
C SER A 67 7.08 -6.83 5.57
N ARG A 68 8.22 -7.42 5.19
CA ARG A 68 8.25 -8.80 4.66
C ARG A 68 7.62 -9.82 5.61
N ALA A 69 7.75 -9.62 6.93
CA ALA A 69 7.16 -10.50 7.93
C ALA A 69 5.63 -10.40 7.99
N GLY A 70 5.07 -9.24 7.61
CA GLY A 70 3.62 -9.05 7.48
C GLY A 70 3.09 -9.31 6.07
N ALA A 71 3.94 -9.76 5.14
CA ALA A 71 3.49 -10.07 3.79
C ALA A 71 2.64 -11.34 3.82
N PRO A 72 1.52 -11.38 3.05
CA PRO A 72 0.67 -12.56 3.02
C PRO A 72 1.47 -13.77 2.52
N SER A 73 1.19 -14.93 3.09
CA SER A 73 1.69 -16.23 2.67
C SER A 73 1.25 -16.56 1.23
N LYS A 74 1.87 -17.58 0.63
CA LYS A 74 1.50 -18.05 -0.72
C LYS A 74 0.02 -18.46 -0.79
N GLN A 75 -0.49 -19.12 0.26
CA GLN A 75 -1.87 -19.58 0.32
C GLN A 75 -2.85 -18.41 0.47
N GLU A 76 -2.56 -17.43 1.33
CA GLU A 76 -3.40 -16.22 1.48
C GLU A 76 -3.46 -15.40 0.18
N ARG A 77 -2.33 -15.24 -0.51
CA ARG A 77 -2.31 -14.61 -1.84
C ARG A 77 -3.17 -15.38 -2.83
N ARG A 78 -3.08 -16.71 -2.85
CA ARG A 78 -3.87 -17.55 -3.75
C ARG A 78 -5.36 -17.45 -3.44
N LYS A 79 -5.73 -17.43 -2.16
CA LYS A 79 -7.12 -17.22 -1.71
C LYS A 79 -7.66 -15.88 -2.24
N SER A 80 -6.94 -14.77 -2.01
CA SER A 80 -7.35 -13.45 -2.51
C SER A 80 -7.47 -13.41 -4.04
N GLN A 81 -6.56 -14.06 -4.78
CA GLN A 81 -6.66 -14.17 -6.25
C GLN A 81 -7.93 -14.91 -6.69
N ILE A 82 -8.28 -15.99 -6.01
CA ILE A 82 -9.48 -16.77 -6.30
C ILE A 82 -10.73 -15.94 -5.98
N GLU A 83 -10.78 -15.28 -4.82
CA GLU A 83 -11.89 -14.40 -4.43
C GLU A 83 -12.10 -13.27 -5.46
N ASN A 84 -11.03 -12.61 -5.89
CA ASN A 84 -11.10 -11.58 -6.92
C ASN A 84 -11.63 -12.12 -8.25
N ARG A 85 -11.22 -13.33 -8.63
CA ARG A 85 -11.71 -14.00 -9.85
C ARG A 85 -13.19 -14.34 -9.73
N ILE A 86 -13.64 -14.85 -8.59
CA ILE A 86 -15.05 -15.15 -8.33
C ILE A 86 -15.89 -13.87 -8.47
N ASN A 87 -15.46 -12.78 -7.84
CA ASN A 87 -16.18 -11.50 -7.90
C ASN A 87 -16.31 -10.98 -9.33
N LYS A 88 -15.23 -11.06 -10.12
CA LYS A 88 -15.27 -10.67 -11.54
C LYS A 88 -16.25 -11.53 -12.34
N LEU A 89 -16.23 -12.85 -12.14
CA LEU A 89 -17.14 -13.76 -12.83
C LEU A 89 -18.61 -13.52 -12.44
N ARG A 90 -18.89 -13.19 -11.17
CA ARG A 90 -20.24 -12.82 -10.71
C ARG A 90 -20.74 -11.56 -11.42
N ALA A 91 -19.93 -10.52 -11.48
CA ALA A 91 -20.29 -9.28 -12.18
C ALA A 91 -20.57 -9.52 -13.68
N GLN A 92 -19.77 -10.38 -14.34
CA GLN A 92 -20.01 -10.76 -15.73
C GLN A 92 -21.30 -11.56 -15.89
N LEU A 93 -21.59 -12.47 -14.97
CA LEU A 93 -22.83 -13.24 -14.99
C LEU A 93 -24.05 -12.33 -14.82
N GLU A 94 -24.00 -11.38 -13.89
CA GLU A 94 -25.06 -10.38 -13.67
C GLU A 94 -25.34 -9.57 -14.95
N GLN A 95 -24.29 -9.14 -15.65
CA GLN A 95 -24.42 -8.46 -16.94
C GLN A 95 -25.11 -9.32 -17.99
N LEU A 96 -24.69 -10.58 -18.15
CA LEU A 96 -25.30 -11.50 -19.12
C LEU A 96 -26.75 -11.84 -18.79
N VAL A 97 -27.09 -11.97 -17.51
CA VAL A 97 -28.48 -12.19 -17.07
C VAL A 97 -29.34 -10.98 -17.40
N ALA A 98 -28.86 -9.76 -17.15
CA ALA A 98 -29.57 -8.53 -17.50
C ALA A 98 -29.78 -8.40 -19.02
N GLU A 99 -28.75 -8.73 -19.82
CA GLU A 99 -28.84 -8.75 -21.29
C GLU A 99 -29.85 -9.79 -21.79
N LYS A 100 -29.84 -10.99 -21.21
CA LYS A 100 -30.84 -12.01 -21.55
C LYS A 100 -32.26 -11.50 -21.28
N GLN A 101 -32.51 -10.90 -20.11
CA GLN A 101 -33.82 -10.38 -19.75
C GLN A 101 -34.30 -9.26 -20.68
N SER A 102 -33.40 -8.34 -21.07
CA SER A 102 -33.77 -7.27 -22.00
C SER A 102 -34.17 -7.82 -23.37
N LEU A 103 -33.49 -8.84 -23.87
CA LEU A 103 -33.84 -9.53 -25.11
C LEU A 103 -35.20 -10.24 -25.00
N GLU A 104 -35.49 -10.91 -23.88
CA GLU A 104 -36.77 -11.60 -23.66
C GLU A 104 -37.97 -10.64 -23.61
N LEU A 105 -37.77 -9.40 -23.11
CA LEU A 105 -38.81 -8.35 -23.08
C LEU A 105 -39.09 -7.73 -24.46
N VAL A 106 -38.10 -7.72 -25.36
CA VAL A 106 -38.25 -7.18 -26.73
C VAL A 106 -39.01 -8.15 -27.64
N THR A 107 -38.98 -9.45 -27.33
CA THR A 107 -39.67 -10.51 -28.10
C THR A 107 -41.13 -10.75 -27.70
N LYS A 108 -41.69 -9.98 -26.76
CA LYS A 108 -43.09 -10.05 -26.33
C LYS A 108 -43.86 -8.82 -26.78
#